data_AF-A0A950EPK4-F1
#
_entry.id   AF-A0A950EPK4-F1
#
_cell.length_a   1.000
_cell.length_b   1.000
_cell.length_c   1.000
_cell.angle_alpha   90.00
_cell.angle_beta   90.00
_cell.angle_gamma   90.00
#
_symmetry.space_group_name_H-M   'P 1'
#
loop_
_entity.id
_entity.type
_entity.pdbx_description
1 polymer ?
#
loop_
_entity_poly.entity_id
_entity_poly.type
_entity_poly.pdbx_seq_one_letter_code
_entity_poly.pdbx_strand_id
1 'polypeptide(L)'
;GCINSCGHHHSGHIGILGVDKDGKEWYQVTLGGSDGSTLSGDAVAGKVIGPSFSAAEVPDVIEAVLATYRDLRQPGEAFIDAVRRIGLDPFKEAGKSARHPVADEETEEALA
;
A
#
# COMPACT_ATOMS: atom_id res chain seq x y z
N GLY A 1 0.28 -13.28 1.79
CA GLY A 1 -1.12 -13.14 1.30
C GLY A 1 -1.17 -13.49 -0.18
N CYS A 2 -2.34 -13.65 -0.82
CA CYS A 2 -2.43 -13.99 -2.25
C CYS A 2 -3.66 -13.37 -2.93
N ILE A 3 -3.77 -13.58 -4.25
CA ILE A 3 -4.84 -13.05 -5.11
C ILE A 3 -6.26 -13.48 -4.69
N ASN A 4 -6.39 -14.55 -3.91
CA ASN A 4 -7.69 -15.06 -3.44
C ASN A 4 -8.41 -14.08 -2.48
N SER A 5 -7.74 -13.01 -2.06
CA SER A 5 -8.37 -11.88 -1.37
C SER A 5 -9.12 -12.22 -0.08
N CYS A 6 -8.68 -13.25 0.66
CA CYS A 6 -9.24 -13.58 1.99
C CYS A 6 -9.15 -12.41 2.98
N GLY A 7 -8.20 -11.49 2.78
CA GLY A 7 -8.06 -10.24 3.55
C GLY A 7 -8.75 -9.03 2.91
N HIS A 8 -9.56 -9.22 1.86
CA HIS A 8 -10.30 -8.17 1.16
C HIS A 8 -9.44 -6.96 0.72
N HIS A 9 -8.24 -7.23 0.19
CA HIS A 9 -7.28 -6.18 -0.20
C HIS A 9 -7.78 -5.23 -1.30
N HIS A 10 -8.86 -5.57 -2.01
CA HIS A 10 -9.45 -4.68 -3.01
C HIS A 10 -10.45 -3.68 -2.43
N SER A 11 -11.06 -3.98 -1.27
CA SER A 11 -12.02 -3.09 -0.60
C SER A 11 -11.43 -2.37 0.62
N GLY A 12 -10.22 -2.74 1.05
CA GLY A 12 -9.49 -2.00 2.08
C GLY A 12 -9.12 -0.59 1.63
N HIS A 13 -9.27 0.40 2.52
CA HIS A 13 -8.76 1.76 2.28
C HIS A 13 -7.26 1.76 1.94
N ILE A 14 -6.52 0.87 2.61
CA ILE A 14 -5.15 0.49 2.30
C ILE A 14 -5.16 -1.02 2.07
N GLY A 15 -5.03 -1.43 0.81
CA GLY A 15 -4.99 -2.82 0.40
C GLY A 15 -3.56 -3.30 0.19
N ILE A 16 -3.26 -4.52 0.66
CA ILE A 16 -1.97 -5.18 0.43
C ILE A 16 -2.24 -6.55 -0.20
N LEU A 17 -1.84 -6.68 -1.47
CA LEU A 17 -1.96 -7.91 -2.24
C LEU A 17 -0.58 -8.56 -2.36
N GLY A 18 -0.44 -9.78 -1.87
CA GLY A 18 0.74 -10.60 -2.14
C GLY A 18 0.70 -11.16 -3.57
N VAL A 19 1.82 -11.01 -4.28
CA VAL A 19 2.04 -11.51 -5.64
C VAL A 19 3.34 -12.30 -5.69
N ASP A 20 3.33 -13.43 -6.38
CA ASP A 20 4.55 -14.18 -6.71
C ASP A 20 5.15 -13.60 -7.99
N LYS A 21 6.44 -13.33 -7.97
CA LYS A 21 7.20 -13.00 -9.17
C LYS A 21 8.51 -13.76 -9.16
N ASP A 22 8.63 -14.71 -10.09
CA ASP A 22 9.82 -15.57 -10.25
C ASP A 22 10.17 -16.34 -8.97
N GLY A 23 9.14 -16.81 -8.24
CA GLY A 23 9.31 -17.55 -6.99
C GLY A 23 9.68 -16.67 -5.78
N LYS A 24 9.69 -15.34 -5.95
CA LYS A 24 9.90 -14.38 -4.86
C LYS A 24 8.57 -13.72 -4.47
N GLU A 25 8.39 -13.48 -3.18
CA GLU A 25 7.23 -12.77 -2.67
C GLU A 25 7.37 -11.26 -2.86
N TRP A 26 6.37 -10.68 -3.50
CA TRP A 26 6.23 -9.24 -3.71
C TRP A 26 4.84 -8.78 -3.28
N TYR A 27 4.69 -7.47 -3.07
CA TYR A 27 3.50 -6.90 -2.48
C TYR A 27 3.04 -5.69 -3.27
N GLN A 28 1.82 -5.74 -3.81
CA GLN A 28 1.18 -4.61 -4.44
C GLN A 28 0.33 -3.86 -3.41
N VAL A 29 0.57 -2.54 -3.30
CA VAL A 29 -0.22 -1.66 -2.44
C VAL A 29 -1.27 -0.93 -3.26
N THR A 30 -2.52 -0.95 -2.79
CA THR A 30 -3.64 -0.21 -3.36
C THR A 30 -4.23 0.75 -2.33
N LEU A 31 -4.73 1.90 -2.80
CA LEU A 31 -5.40 2.88 -1.95
C LEU A 31 -6.79 3.23 -2.48
N GLY A 32 -7.66 3.63 -1.57
CA GLY A 32 -8.99 4.16 -1.90
C GLY A 32 -10.06 3.09 -2.13
N GLY A 33 -9.82 1.84 -1.74
CA GLY A 33 -10.84 0.80 -1.71
C GLY A 33 -11.89 1.08 -0.63
N SER A 34 -13.13 0.66 -0.85
CA SER A 34 -14.24 0.79 0.10
C SER A 34 -15.15 -0.42 -0.02
N ASP A 35 -15.67 -0.89 1.11
CA ASP A 35 -16.56 -2.05 1.22
C ASP A 35 -18.04 -1.73 0.99
N GLY A 36 -18.39 -0.46 0.76
CA GLY A 36 -19.78 -0.05 0.59
C GLY A 36 -20.53 0.17 1.90
N SER A 37 -19.86 0.04 3.06
CA SER A 37 -20.49 0.34 4.34
C SER A 37 -20.76 1.84 4.49
N THR A 38 -21.71 2.21 5.34
CA THR A 38 -22.10 3.61 5.56
C THR A 38 -20.91 4.51 5.95
N LEU A 39 -19.92 3.98 6.66
CA LEU A 39 -18.73 4.73 7.08
C LEU A 39 -17.66 4.82 5.99
N SER A 40 -17.59 3.85 5.08
CA SER A 40 -16.60 3.84 3.99
C SER A 40 -17.10 4.55 2.72
N GLY A 41 -18.43 4.74 2.59
CA GLY A 41 -19.09 5.27 1.40
C GLY A 41 -19.26 4.21 0.31
N ASP A 42 -19.47 4.63 -0.94
CA ASP A 42 -19.74 3.72 -2.05
C ASP A 42 -18.68 2.62 -2.20
N ALA A 43 -19.11 1.43 -2.63
CA ALA A 43 -18.23 0.31 -2.91
C ALA A 43 -17.32 0.64 -4.10
N VAL A 44 -16.02 0.68 -3.86
CA VAL A 44 -15.00 1.05 -4.85
C VAL A 44 -13.79 0.14 -4.69
N ALA A 45 -13.23 -0.35 -5.79
CA ALA A 45 -11.97 -1.08 -5.74
C ALA A 45 -10.80 -0.12 -5.56
N GLY A 46 -9.87 -0.48 -4.66
CA GLY A 46 -8.63 0.25 -4.46
C GLY A 46 -7.77 0.28 -5.72
N LYS A 47 -6.99 1.35 -5.87
CA LYS A 47 -6.12 1.58 -7.03
C LYS A 47 -4.66 1.46 -6.64
N VAL A 48 -3.89 0.79 -7.48
CA VAL A 48 -2.45 0.57 -7.31
C VAL A 48 -1.71 1.91 -7.27
N ILE A 49 -0.80 2.07 -6.30
CA ILE A 49 0.00 3.29 -6.13
C ILE A 49 1.43 3.20 -6.67
N GLY A 50 1.84 2.04 -7.19
CA GLY A 50 3.17 1.86 -7.77
C GLY A 50 3.46 0.42 -8.18
N PRO A 51 4.69 0.13 -8.64
CA PRO A 51 5.18 -1.24 -8.79
C PRO A 51 5.06 -2.04 -7.49
N SER A 52 5.14 -3.36 -7.58
CA SER A 52 5.19 -4.19 -6.37
C SER A 52 6.46 -3.90 -5.57
N PHE A 53 6.31 -3.93 -4.25
CA PHE A 53 7.35 -3.72 -3.24
C PHE A 53 7.79 -5.06 -2.66
N SER A 54 9.03 -5.16 -2.21
CA SER A 54 9.49 -6.29 -1.39
C SER A 54 8.81 -6.28 -0.02
N ALA A 55 8.85 -7.41 0.69
CA ALA A 55 8.33 -7.49 2.06
C ALA A 55 8.96 -6.43 2.99
N ALA A 56 10.25 -6.16 2.82
CA ALA A 56 11.00 -5.19 3.61
C ALA A 56 10.60 -3.74 3.31
N GLU A 57 10.18 -3.43 2.08
CA GLU A 57 9.73 -2.08 1.70
C GLU A 57 8.31 -1.75 2.20
N VAL A 58 7.45 -2.76 2.42
CA VAL A 58 6.03 -2.53 2.74
C VAL A 58 5.82 -1.62 3.97
N PRO A 59 6.48 -1.85 5.12
CA PRO A 59 6.31 -0.97 6.29
C PRO A 59 6.62 0.50 6.00
N ASP A 60 7.72 0.78 5.30
CA ASP A 60 8.13 2.15 4.97
C ASP A 60 7.20 2.81 3.96
N VAL A 61 6.68 2.05 3.00
CA VAL A 61 5.65 2.53 2.06
C VAL A 61 4.37 2.90 2.81
N ILE A 62 3.94 2.09 3.78
CA ILE A 62 2.76 2.41 4.58
C ILE A 62 3.01 3.65 5.45
N GLU A 63 4.18 3.77 6.07
CA GLU A 63 4.55 4.96 6.85
C GLU A 63 4.52 6.21 5.98
N ALA A 64 5.09 6.16 4.76
CA ALA A 64 5.08 7.29 3.83
C ALA A 64 3.65 7.69 3.40
N VAL A 65 2.75 6.71 3.19
CA VAL A 65 1.33 6.96 2.91
C VAL A 65 0.64 7.63 4.10
N LEU A 66 0.86 7.13 5.32
CA LEU A 66 0.24 7.67 6.53
C LEU A 66 0.78 9.07 6.87
N ALA A 67 2.07 9.32 6.68
CA ALA A 67 2.67 10.64 6.82
C ALA A 67 2.04 11.63 5.83
N THR A 68 1.96 11.26 4.55
CA THR A 68 1.30 12.07 3.50
C THR A 68 -0.15 12.40 3.85
N TYR A 69 -0.90 11.42 4.36
CA TYR A 69 -2.25 11.66 4.85
C TYR A 69 -2.26 12.64 6.02
N ARG A 70 -1.41 12.46 7.03
CA ARG A 70 -1.35 13.32 8.21
C ARG A 70 -1.00 14.77 7.86
N ASP A 71 -0.16 14.98 6.87
CA ASP A 71 0.30 16.30 6.43
C ASP A 71 -0.73 17.04 5.57
N LEU A 72 -1.49 16.31 4.75
CA LEU A 72 -2.41 16.90 3.77
C LEU A 72 -3.89 16.86 4.19
N ARG A 73 -4.23 16.15 5.27
CA ARG A 73 -5.61 16.06 5.77
C ARG A 73 -6.08 17.37 6.41
N GLN A 74 -7.38 17.61 6.32
CA GLN A 74 -8.04 18.64 7.10
C GLN A 74 -8.30 18.16 8.54
N PRO A 75 -8.44 19.07 9.52
CA PRO A 75 -8.80 18.69 10.89
C PRO A 75 -10.08 17.83 10.93
N GLY A 76 -10.00 16.66 11.55
CA GLY A 76 -11.12 15.72 11.67
C GLY A 76 -11.42 14.88 10.43
N GLU A 77 -10.71 15.09 9.32
CA GLU A 77 -10.88 14.30 8.10
C GLU A 77 -10.38 12.88 8.28
N ALA A 78 -11.14 11.89 7.79
CA ALA A 78 -10.76 10.48 7.77
C ALA A 78 -9.85 10.18 6.55
N PHE A 79 -9.12 9.08 6.63
CA PHE A 79 -8.16 8.69 5.58
C PHE A 79 -8.79 8.60 4.19
N ILE A 80 -9.93 7.90 4.07
CA ILE A 80 -10.58 7.68 2.77
C ILE A 80 -11.09 8.98 2.14
N ASP A 81 -11.57 9.91 2.95
CA ASP A 81 -12.05 11.21 2.49
C ASP A 81 -10.88 12.05 1.99
N ALA A 82 -9.76 12.06 2.73
CA ALA A 82 -8.54 12.72 2.31
C ALA A 82 -8.03 12.16 0.97
N VAL A 83 -7.96 10.83 0.81
CA VAL A 83 -7.54 10.19 -0.45
C VAL A 83 -8.45 10.58 -1.62
N ARG A 84 -9.77 10.62 -1.40
CA ARG A 84 -10.75 11.02 -2.44
C ARG A 84 -10.61 12.48 -2.83
N ARG A 85 -10.40 13.38 -1.86
CA ARG A 85 -10.26 14.83 -2.08
C ARG A 85 -8.92 15.20 -2.72
N ILE A 86 -7.83 14.65 -2.21
CA ILE A 86 -6.46 14.96 -2.63
C ILE A 86 -6.12 14.26 -3.95
N GLY A 87 -6.68 13.08 -4.18
CA GLY A 87 -6.26 12.19 -5.26
C GLY A 87 -5.03 11.36 -4.87
N LEU A 88 -4.66 10.43 -5.75
CA LEU A 88 -3.64 9.42 -5.44
C LEU A 88 -2.21 9.90 -5.64
N ASP A 89 -1.98 10.96 -6.42
CA ASP A 89 -0.65 11.30 -6.89
C ASP A 89 0.35 11.63 -5.77
N PRO A 90 -0.01 12.39 -4.72
CA PRO A 90 0.90 12.58 -3.58
C PRO A 90 1.30 11.27 -2.89
N PHE A 91 0.37 10.32 -2.79
CA PHE A 91 0.61 9.03 -2.17
C PHE A 91 1.48 8.11 -3.05
N LYS A 92 1.34 8.19 -4.37
CA LYS A 92 2.22 7.48 -5.31
C LYS A 92 3.66 7.97 -5.20
N GLU A 93 3.87 9.28 -5.17
CA GLU A 93 5.20 9.87 -5.04
C GLU A 93 5.84 9.54 -3.68
N ALA A 94 5.04 9.54 -2.60
CA ALA A 94 5.49 9.12 -1.28
C ALA A 94 5.92 7.64 -1.25
N GLY A 95 5.08 6.74 -1.76
CA GLY A 95 5.40 5.30 -1.82
C GLY A 95 6.63 5.01 -2.70
N LYS A 96 6.80 5.75 -3.80
CA LYS A 96 8.00 5.66 -4.66
C LYS A 96 9.26 6.13 -3.92
N SER A 97 9.15 7.16 -3.08
CA SER A 97 10.28 7.71 -2.33
C SER A 97 10.73 6.82 -1.16
N ALA A 98 9.87 5.92 -0.70
CA ALA A 98 10.16 4.96 0.37
C ALA A 98 10.88 3.69 -0.11
N ARG A 99 11.16 3.56 -1.41
CA ARG A 99 11.82 2.37 -1.97
C ARG A 99 13.27 2.27 -1.58
N HIS A 100 13.70 1.06 -1.25
CA HIS A 100 15.08 0.73 -0.92
C HIS A 100 15.44 -0.68 -1.42
N PRO A 101 16.72 -0.95 -1.71
CA PRO A 101 17.15 -2.28 -2.09
C PRO A 101 16.95 -3.25 -0.91
N VAL A 102 16.47 -4.44 -1.23
CA VAL A 102 16.53 -5.56 -0.28
C VAL A 102 18.01 -5.85 -0.04
N ALA A 103 18.46 -5.85 1.21
CA ALA A 103 19.78 -6.38 1.52
C ALA A 103 19.76 -7.85 1.08
N ASP A 104 20.55 -8.20 0.05
CA ASP A 104 20.55 -9.54 -0.50
C ASP A 104 20.79 -10.57 0.60
N GLU A 105 19.88 -11.55 0.71
CA GLU A 105 20.04 -12.77 1.52
C GLU A 105 21.33 -13.54 1.17
N GLU A 106 22.00 -13.20 0.05
CA GLU A 106 23.32 -13.71 -0.34
C GLU A 106 24.42 -13.43 0.70
N THR A 107 24.21 -12.49 1.65
CA THR A 107 25.19 -12.25 2.72
C THR A 107 25.19 -13.33 3.81
N GLU A 108 24.08 -14.06 4.01
CA GLU A 108 24.04 -15.16 5.00
C GLU A 108 24.62 -16.47 4.47
N GLU A 109 24.51 -16.75 3.16
CA GLU A 109 25.10 -17.96 2.55
C GLU A 109 26.63 -17.83 2.32
N ALA A 110 27.16 -16.60 2.25
CA ALA A 110 28.60 -16.34 2.19
C ALA A 110 29.33 -16.42 3.54
N LEU A 111 28.58 -16.60 4.65
CA LEU A 111 29.10 -16.70 6.02
C LEU A 111 28.82 -18.07 6.68
N ALA A 112 28.20 -19.01 5.96
CA ALA A 112 27.96 -20.40 6.39
C ALA A 112 28.93 -21.37 5.71
#